data_AF-A0A412Q8H9-F1
#
_entry.id   AF-A0A412Q8H9-F1
#
_cell.length_a   1.000
_cell.length_b   1.000
_cell.length_c   1.000
_cell.angle_alpha   90.00
_cell.angle_beta   90.00
_cell.angle_gamma   90.00
#
_symmetry.space_group_name_H-M   'P 1'
#
loop_
_entity.id
_entity.type
_entity.pdbx_description
1 polymer ?
#
loop_
_entity_poly.entity_id
_entity_poly.type
_entity_poly.pdbx_seq_one_letter_code
_entity_poly.pdbx_strand_id
1 'polypeptide(L)'
;MHLYNIGTYWVAFERSAFRVDNIFQRCEISLFMVPGYPEYVVMASVPHDEADDYFRKYIIHHDKPDYKVLSISPAALNGNYHRWHIQAVKKVL
;
A
#
# COMPACT_ATOMS: atom_id res chain seq x y z
N MET A 1 5.50 -6.09 3.40
CA MET A 1 4.40 -5.21 2.94
C MET A 1 3.11 -5.95 3.20
N HIS A 2 2.19 -5.30 3.90
CA HIS A 2 0.92 -5.90 4.32
C HIS A 2 -0.18 -5.46 3.36
N LEU A 3 -0.91 -6.44 2.83
CA LEU A 3 -1.97 -6.26 1.85
C LEU A 3 -3.23 -7.00 2.31
N TYR A 4 -4.37 -6.35 2.17
CA TYR A 4 -5.68 -6.88 2.54
C TYR A 4 -6.57 -6.94 1.30
N ASN A 5 -7.28 -8.06 1.13
CA ASN A 5 -8.23 -8.21 0.03
C ASN A 5 -9.57 -7.59 0.44
N ILE A 6 -10.13 -6.73 -0.41
CA ILE A 6 -11.46 -6.14 -0.21
C ILE A 6 -12.41 -6.44 -1.38
N GLY A 7 -12.15 -7.51 -2.14
CA GLY A 7 -12.93 -7.93 -3.30
C GLY A 7 -12.10 -7.80 -4.58
N THR A 8 -12.32 -6.74 -5.36
CA THR A 8 -11.64 -6.52 -6.65
C THR A 8 -10.30 -5.80 -6.50
N TYR A 9 -9.90 -5.46 -5.27
CA TYR A 9 -8.68 -4.70 -4.97
C TYR A 9 -7.91 -5.33 -3.82
N TRP A 10 -6.59 -5.17 -3.88
CA TRP A 10 -5.71 -5.27 -2.74
C TRP A 10 -5.43 -3.89 -2.17
N VAL A 11 -5.50 -3.74 -0.85
CA VAL A 11 -5.25 -2.48 -0.17
C VAL A 11 -4.13 -2.57 0.85
N ALA A 12 -3.40 -1.48 1.00
CA ALA A 12 -2.34 -1.33 1.97
C ALA A 12 -2.48 0.02 2.68
N PHE A 13 -1.96 0.10 3.91
CA PHE A 13 -1.99 1.32 4.73
C PHE A 13 -0.58 1.83 5.03
N GLU A 14 -0.46 3.15 5.23
CA GLU A 14 0.72 3.82 5.74
C GLU A 14 2.01 3.41 4.99
N ARG A 15 3.01 2.87 5.68
CA ARG A 15 4.26 2.42 5.05
C ARG A 15 4.07 1.32 4.00
N SER A 16 3.02 0.53 4.09
CA SER A 16 2.70 -0.44 3.03
C SER A 16 2.05 0.27 1.85
N ALA A 17 1.18 1.27 2.08
CA ALA A 17 0.62 2.11 1.03
C ALA A 17 1.71 2.86 0.25
N PHE A 18 2.69 3.43 0.96
CA PHE A 18 3.86 4.07 0.35
C PHE A 18 4.60 3.15 -0.61
N ARG A 19 4.78 1.88 -0.23
CA ARG A 19 5.44 0.88 -1.06
C ARG A 19 4.59 0.53 -2.28
N VAL A 20 3.28 0.34 -2.09
CA VAL A 20 2.35 0.10 -3.20
C VAL A 20 2.40 1.25 -4.20
N ASP A 21 2.36 2.50 -3.74
CA ASP A 21 2.43 3.68 -4.62
C ASP A 21 3.75 3.77 -5.39
N ASN A 22 4.88 3.52 -4.74
CA ASN A 22 6.18 3.46 -5.44
C ASN A 22 6.27 2.35 -6.50
N ILE A 23 5.57 1.23 -6.26
CA ILE A 23 5.61 0.04 -7.11
C ILE A 23 4.70 0.20 -8.33
N PHE A 24 3.43 0.52 -8.09
CA PHE A 24 2.40 0.48 -9.10
C PHE A 24 2.21 1.84 -9.78
N GLN A 25 2.58 2.96 -9.13
CA GLN A 25 2.51 4.35 -9.62
C GLN A 25 1.13 4.86 -10.09
N ARG A 26 0.15 3.96 -10.21
CA ARG A 26 -1.23 4.20 -10.65
C ARG A 26 -2.27 3.71 -9.63
N CYS A 27 -1.83 3.37 -8.41
CA CYS A 27 -2.77 3.01 -7.36
C CYS A 27 -3.62 4.21 -6.96
N GLU A 28 -4.85 3.95 -6.53
CA GLU A 28 -5.70 4.99 -5.98
C GLU A 28 -5.30 5.24 -4.53
N ILE A 29 -5.35 6.51 -4.11
CA ILE A 29 -5.02 6.94 -2.75
C ILE A 29 -6.31 7.40 -2.07
N SER A 30 -6.57 6.89 -0.88
CA SER A 30 -7.71 7.27 -0.04
C SER A 30 -7.24 7.70 1.35
N LEU A 31 -7.93 8.67 1.94
CA LEU A 31 -7.65 9.16 3.28
C LEU A 31 -8.75 8.76 4.26
N PHE A 32 -8.35 8.35 5.47
CA PHE A 32 -9.25 7.98 6.55
C PHE A 32 -8.94 8.79 7.80
N MET A 33 -9.99 9.29 8.45
CA MET A 33 -9.91 9.82 9.80
C MET A 33 -10.27 8.72 10.78
N VAL A 34 -9.31 8.32 11.61
CA VAL A 34 -9.51 7.30 12.63
C VAL A 34 -9.70 7.99 13.98
N PRO A 35 -10.78 7.71 14.74
CA PRO A 35 -10.98 8.29 16.05
C PRO A 35 -9.76 8.09 16.98
N GLY A 36 -9.28 9.18 17.58
CA GLY A 36 -8.10 9.18 18.43
C GLY A 36 -6.75 9.20 17.69
N TYR A 37 -6.75 9.22 16.36
CA TYR A 37 -5.55 9.41 15.55
C TYR A 37 -5.51 10.85 14.99
N PRO A 38 -4.43 11.61 15.24
CA PRO A 38 -4.40 13.04 14.92
C PRO A 38 -4.17 13.35 13.43
N GLU A 39 -3.67 12.38 12.66
CA GLU A 39 -3.33 12.55 11.24
C GLU A 39 -4.27 11.71 10.35
N TYR A 40 -4.30 11.99 9.04
CA TYR A 40 -4.97 11.11 8.10
C TYR A 40 -4.21 9.79 7.97
N VAL A 41 -4.93 8.68 8.05
CA VAL A 41 -4.43 7.37 7.63
C VAL A 41 -4.54 7.28 6.12
N VAL A 42 -3.44 6.99 5.45
CA VAL A 42 -3.37 6.87 3.99
C VAL A 42 -3.48 5.40 3.60
N MET A 43 -4.41 5.11 2.68
CA MET A 43 -4.56 3.83 2.03
C MET A 43 -4.18 3.94 0.55
N ALA A 44 -3.50 2.93 0.04
CA ALA A 44 -3.35 2.72 -1.40
C ALA A 44 -4.12 1.47 -1.81
N SER A 45 -4.88 1.55 -2.91
CA SER A 45 -5.61 0.43 -3.51
C SER A 45 -5.10 0.14 -4.92
N VAL A 46 -4.85 -1.14 -5.19
CA VAL A 46 -4.43 -1.64 -6.50
C VAL A 46 -5.40 -2.72 -6.98
N PRO A 47 -5.85 -2.70 -8.25
CA PRO A 47 -6.68 -3.75 -8.81
C PRO A 47 -6.05 -5.14 -8.72
N HIS A 48 -6.88 -6.16 -8.58
CA HIS A 48 -6.42 -7.54 -8.38
C HIS A 48 -5.55 -8.05 -9.54
N ASP A 49 -5.97 -7.77 -10.77
CA ASP A 49 -5.30 -8.17 -12.01
C ASP A 49 -3.92 -7.51 -12.16
N GLU A 50 -3.77 -6.25 -11.77
CA GLU A 50 -2.45 -5.59 -11.73
C GLU A 50 -1.54 -6.16 -10.63
N ALA A 51 -2.10 -6.52 -9.49
CA ALA A 51 -1.34 -6.93 -8.31
C ALA A 51 -0.86 -8.37 -8.37
N ASP A 52 -1.67 -9.31 -8.90
CA ASP A 52 -1.37 -10.74 -8.89
C ASP A 52 -0.13 -11.10 -9.70
N ASP A 53 0.02 -10.49 -10.88
CA ASP A 53 1.21 -10.68 -11.72
C ASP A 53 2.48 -10.12 -11.06
N TYR A 54 2.32 -9.09 -10.23
CA TYR A 54 3.40 -8.56 -9.42
C TYR A 54 3.74 -9.51 -8.26
N PHE A 55 2.76 -9.99 -7.52
CA PHE A 55 2.97 -10.86 -6.35
C PHE A 55 3.73 -12.13 -6.67
N ARG A 56 3.53 -12.71 -7.86
CA ARG A 56 4.28 -13.87 -8.35
C ARG A 56 5.80 -13.66 -8.40
N LYS A 57 6.26 -12.41 -8.45
CA LYS A 57 7.69 -12.04 -8.51
C LYS A 57 8.33 -11.83 -7.13
N TYR A 58 7.55 -11.87 -6.04
CA TYR A 58 8.02 -11.56 -4.69
C TYR A 58 8.00 -12.78 -3.78
N ILE A 59 8.90 -12.76 -2.79
CA ILE A 59 8.87 -13.76 -1.72
C ILE A 59 7.68 -13.44 -0.82
N ILE A 60 6.74 -14.38 -0.75
CA ILE A 60 5.53 -14.28 0.08
C ILE A 60 5.78 -14.98 1.42
N HIS A 61 5.69 -14.24 2.52
CA HIS A 61 5.83 -14.78 3.89
C HIS A 61 4.52 -15.32 4.44
N HIS A 62 3.41 -14.67 4.07
CA HIS A 62 2.06 -15.13 4.40
C HIS A 62 1.16 -14.99 3.18
N ASP A 63 0.48 -16.06 2.84
CA ASP A 63 -0.38 -16.15 1.67
C ASP A 63 -1.77 -16.67 2.06
N LYS A 64 -2.69 -15.76 2.40
CA LYS A 64 -4.10 -16.06 2.64
C LYS A 64 -4.97 -15.35 1.60
N PRO A 65 -6.19 -15.86 1.33
CA PRO A 65 -7.10 -15.24 0.37
C PRO A 65 -7.44 -13.78 0.68
N ASP A 66 -7.50 -13.46 1.97
CA ASP A 66 -7.87 -12.16 2.52
C ASP A 66 -6.67 -11.29 2.93
N TYR A 67 -5.48 -11.88 3.02
CA TYR A 67 -4.32 -11.22 3.60
C TYR A 67 -3.00 -11.79 3.08
N LYS A 68 -2.13 -10.91 2.57
CA LYS A 68 -0.79 -11.28 2.10
C LYS A 68 0.28 -10.43 2.77
N VAL A 69 1.43 -11.07 3.05
CA VAL A 69 2.64 -10.39 3.51
C VAL A 69 3.77 -10.67 2.55
N LEU A 70 4.23 -9.64 1.86
CA LEU A 70 5.33 -9.72 0.90
C LEU A 70 6.64 -9.24 1.52
N SER A 71 7.73 -9.95 1.23
CA SER A 71 9.08 -9.47 1.50
C SER A 71 9.37 -8.27 0.62
N ILE A 72 9.97 -7.23 1.19
CA ILE A 72 10.37 -6.03 0.46
C ILE A 72 11.89 -6.00 0.44
N SER A 73 12.48 -5.90 -0.76
CA SER A 73 13.92 -5.74 -0.90
C SER A 73 14.40 -4.50 -0.13
N PRO A 74 15.55 -4.55 0.56
CA PRO A 74 16.13 -3.38 1.22
C PRO A 74 16.28 -2.17 0.30
N ALA A 75 16.54 -2.38 -1.00
CA ALA A 75 16.62 -1.29 -1.99
C ALA A 75 15.27 -0.56 -2.18
N ALA A 76 14.15 -1.25 -2.00
CA ALA A 76 12.79 -0.67 -2.02
C ALA A 76 12.40 -0.02 -0.68
N LEU A 77 13.30 -0.02 0.31
CA LEU A 77 13.17 0.79 1.53
C LEU A 77 13.72 2.22 1.34
N ASN A 78 14.39 2.49 0.21
CA ASN A 78 14.91 3.82 -0.09
C ASN A 78 13.77 4.76 -0.49
N GLY A 79 13.40 5.64 0.43
CA GLY A 79 12.43 6.70 0.15
C GLY A 79 11.93 7.34 1.44
N ASN A 80 11.61 8.63 1.37
CA ASN A 80 11.16 9.37 2.53
C ASN A 80 9.65 9.21 2.70
N TYR A 81 9.25 8.22 3.51
CA TYR A 81 7.86 7.95 3.88
C TYR A 81 7.10 9.20 4.32
N HIS A 82 7.70 10.00 5.19
CA HIS A 82 7.04 11.19 5.75
C HIS A 82 6.78 12.24 4.68
N ARG A 83 7.77 12.47 3.79
CA ARG A 83 7.59 13.34 2.63
C ARG A 83 6.49 12.81 1.72
N TRP A 84 6.46 11.52 1.44
CA TRP A 84 5.42 10.90 0.63
C TRP A 84 4.04 11.08 1.26
N HIS A 85 3.88 10.79 2.56
CA HIS A 85 2.60 10.89 3.26
C HIS A 85 2.01 12.30 3.14
N ILE A 86 2.81 13.34 3.39
CA ILE A 86 2.39 14.73 3.22
C ILE A 86 1.92 15.01 1.79
N GLN A 87 2.61 14.49 0.77
CA GLN A 87 2.22 14.69 -0.63
C GLN A 87 0.95 13.90 -0.99
N ALA A 88 0.81 12.67 -0.48
CA ALA A 88 -0.37 11.85 -0.67
C ALA A 88 -1.62 12.52 -0.08
N VAL A 89 -1.51 13.07 1.14
CA VAL A 89 -2.60 13.83 1.78
C VAL A 89 -2.96 15.07 0.95
N LYS A 90 -1.96 15.86 0.53
CA LYS A 90 -2.17 17.06 -0.31
C LYS A 90 -2.71 16.79 -1.70
N LYS A 91 -2.53 15.58 -2.23
CA LYS A 91 -3.05 15.20 -3.55
C LYS A 91 -4.55 14.92 -3.52
N VAL A 92 -5.06 14.47 -2.37
CA VAL A 92 -6.46 14.07 -2.20
C VAL A 92 -7.34 15.22 -1.70
N LEU A 93 -6.79 16.15 -0.92
CA LEU A 93 -7.46 17.35 -0.42
C LEU A 93 -7.28 18.55 -1.38
#